data_AF-A0A536QW47-F1
#
_entry.id   AF-A0A536QW47-F1
#
_cell.length_a   1.000
_cell.length_b   1.000
_cell.length_c   1.000
_cell.angle_alpha   90.00
_cell.angle_beta   90.00
_cell.angle_gamma   90.00
#
_symmetry.space_group_name_H-M   'P 1'
#
loop_
_entity.id
_entity.type
_entity.pdbx_description
1 polymer ?
#
loop_
_entity_poly.entity_id
_entity_poly.type
_entity_poly.pdbx_seq_one_letter_code
_entity_poly.pdbx_strand_id
1 'polypeptide(L)'
;MTSVKETYVDYHRVPSAIPSRTLAWNVYGKGVESVGRDGRPEWVDVGRPSNDQLLVRVDAVGLCFSDIKLIRLGGEHPKLYGRNLATDPTRLGHETAVTVMAVGANLADRFHPGQRLAIQPDIYVNGRSTAYGYTIPGGLIGYHLVGPEVLAADDGAYVVEVDDRLGYAETALTEPWACVEAAYSQRRRLVPLRGGRAWVVGHPDDHPSYDFGATLKDSREIVVSGLRDDLIAALRSSAPNATLSAVEQSAARGPFDDIILLDPRSGTFAARASDALAFGGVLNLVGDKPLDGPSDIDVGRIHYHYTAYVGTTGPLVAAAYGERRNRAELRPGGVALFVGAAGPMGQMHLERALKTPNGPSTLIGVDLDGDRLAIARARLEPVAREFDRKLLMITRPSEEDLATVVATETRSRGADDIIVTAPTAAAVTQAARLLAGDGMLVLFAGLPVGTRASLDLSRVFLHGAQYTGTSGSRIADQALVVRKTLAGQLSPGHALAAVGGMEAAPDGLRALMEGRFAGKIVIFPQLSSLPLTDVADLAATDPELGAALGAGGTWNADAEAILFAHHLETPTLARP
;
A
#
# COMPACT_ATOMS: atom_id res chain seq x y z
N MET A 1 26.73 9.14 26.40
CA MET A 1 27.37 9.02 25.06
C MET A 1 28.31 7.83 24.83
N THR A 2 29.53 7.70 25.39
CA THR A 2 30.44 6.56 25.02
C THR A 2 29.85 5.19 25.33
N SER A 3 29.32 4.98 26.55
CA SER A 3 28.68 3.71 26.95
C SER A 3 27.37 3.42 26.20
N VAL A 4 26.60 4.45 25.81
CA VAL A 4 25.38 4.28 24.99
C VAL A 4 25.71 3.76 23.60
N LYS A 5 26.69 4.38 22.94
CA LYS A 5 27.15 3.95 21.62
C LYS A 5 27.76 2.55 21.66
N GLU A 6 28.47 2.21 22.73
CA GLU A 6 28.99 0.85 22.95
C GLU A 6 27.87 -0.19 23.06
N THR A 7 26.84 0.04 23.88
CA THR A 7 25.71 -0.89 24.02
C THR A 7 25.00 -1.15 22.69
N TYR A 8 24.70 -0.11 21.92
CA TYR A 8 24.00 -0.25 20.65
C TYR A 8 24.88 -0.90 19.56
N VAL A 9 26.17 -0.55 19.50
CA VAL A 9 27.15 -1.22 18.63
C VAL A 9 27.30 -2.70 19.00
N ASP A 10 27.34 -3.03 20.28
CA ASP A 10 27.38 -4.43 20.73
C ASP A 10 26.07 -5.16 20.42
N TYR A 11 24.92 -4.49 20.49
CA TYR A 11 23.64 -5.04 20.05
C TYR A 11 23.62 -5.38 18.55
N HIS A 12 24.28 -4.60 17.69
CA HIS A 12 24.40 -4.90 16.25
C HIS A 12 25.20 -6.18 15.98
N ARG A 13 26.08 -6.58 16.91
CA ARG A 13 26.89 -7.79 16.75
C ARG A 13 26.04 -9.03 16.99
N VAL A 14 26.45 -10.12 16.33
CA VAL A 14 25.93 -11.45 16.64
C VAL A 14 26.47 -11.85 18.02
N PRO A 15 25.59 -12.14 19.00
CA PRO A 15 26.03 -12.51 20.33
C PRO A 15 26.78 -13.85 20.29
N SER A 16 27.73 -14.04 21.21
CA SER A 16 28.47 -15.31 21.35
C SER A 16 27.57 -16.48 21.77
N ALA A 17 26.43 -16.18 22.41
CA ALA A 17 25.40 -17.15 22.75
C ALA A 17 24.01 -16.60 22.35
N ILE A 18 23.32 -17.33 21.47
CA ILE A 18 21.93 -17.06 21.11
C ILE A 18 21.03 -17.70 22.19
N PRO A 19 20.00 -17.00 22.70
CA PRO A 19 19.10 -17.55 23.71
C PRO A 19 18.37 -18.79 23.18
N SER A 20 18.05 -19.75 24.05
CA SER A 20 17.31 -20.97 23.66
C SER A 20 15.81 -20.75 23.54
N ARG A 21 15.28 -19.66 24.12
CA ARG A 21 13.85 -19.29 24.07
C ARG A 21 13.69 -17.79 23.84
N THR A 22 12.56 -17.41 23.28
CA THR A 22 12.19 -16.02 23.01
C THR A 22 10.69 -15.81 23.19
N LEU A 23 10.24 -14.57 23.35
CA LEU A 23 8.82 -14.24 23.41
C LEU A 23 8.23 -14.13 22.00
N ALA A 24 6.94 -14.46 21.86
CA ALA A 24 6.16 -14.31 20.64
C ALA A 24 4.69 -13.94 20.94
N TRP A 25 4.06 -13.17 20.04
CA TRP A 25 2.62 -12.90 20.03
C TRP A 25 1.92 -13.66 18.90
N ASN A 26 1.50 -14.89 19.18
CA ASN A 26 0.71 -15.67 18.23
C ASN A 26 -0.76 -15.22 18.23
N VAL A 27 -1.48 -15.45 17.13
CA VAL A 27 -2.89 -15.11 16.97
C VAL A 27 -3.70 -16.37 16.80
N TYR A 28 -4.63 -16.57 17.74
CA TYR A 28 -5.42 -17.79 17.86
C TYR A 28 -6.86 -17.66 17.35
N GLY A 29 -7.29 -16.46 16.95
CA GLY A 29 -8.69 -16.19 16.64
C GLY A 29 -8.98 -14.75 16.25
N LYS A 30 -10.23 -14.34 16.46
CA LYS A 30 -10.71 -12.98 16.19
C LYS A 30 -10.49 -12.08 17.41
N GLY A 31 -10.31 -10.79 17.16
CA GLY A 31 -10.16 -9.76 18.18
C GLY A 31 -8.74 -9.70 18.79
N VAL A 32 -8.44 -8.58 19.44
CA VAL A 32 -7.12 -8.32 20.04
C VAL A 32 -6.87 -9.23 21.25
N GLU A 33 -7.94 -9.70 21.90
CA GLU A 33 -7.94 -10.67 22.99
C GLU A 33 -7.41 -12.04 22.56
N SER A 34 -7.46 -12.36 21.26
CA SER A 34 -6.91 -13.59 20.70
C SER A 34 -5.43 -13.46 20.30
N VAL A 35 -4.80 -12.31 20.59
CA VAL A 35 -3.36 -12.08 20.38
C VAL A 35 -2.63 -12.44 21.68
N GLY A 36 -1.80 -13.48 21.60
CA GLY A 36 -1.17 -14.13 22.74
C GLY A 36 -2.10 -15.12 23.44
N ARG A 37 -1.66 -15.63 24.59
CA ARG A 37 -2.49 -16.44 25.50
C ARG A 37 -2.72 -15.67 26.79
N ASP A 38 -3.98 -15.58 27.21
CA ASP A 38 -4.39 -14.85 28.41
C ASP A 38 -3.88 -13.38 28.42
N GLY A 39 -3.83 -12.76 27.24
CA GLY A 39 -3.34 -11.40 27.04
C GLY A 39 -1.83 -11.22 27.30
N ARG A 40 -1.04 -12.30 27.21
CA ARG A 40 0.41 -12.30 27.42
C ARG A 40 1.17 -12.89 26.23
N PRO A 41 2.43 -12.47 25.99
CA PRO A 41 3.28 -13.12 25.03
C PRO A 41 3.67 -14.52 25.52
N GLU A 42 4.01 -15.40 24.59
CA GLU A 42 4.35 -16.78 24.87
C GLU A 42 5.85 -17.01 24.71
N TRP A 43 6.45 -17.80 25.60
CA TRP A 43 7.82 -18.29 25.41
C TRP A 43 7.85 -19.44 24.40
N VAL A 44 8.55 -19.23 23.29
CA VAL A 44 8.78 -20.23 22.23
C VAL A 44 10.26 -20.55 22.10
N ASP A 45 10.58 -21.71 21.53
CA ASP A 45 11.97 -22.13 21.34
C ASP A 45 12.64 -21.38 20.19
N VAL A 46 13.91 -21.00 20.40
CA VAL A 46 14.76 -20.48 19.33
C VAL A 46 15.41 -21.67 18.63
N GLY A 47 14.91 -21.98 17.44
CA GLY A 47 15.41 -23.10 16.64
C GLY A 47 16.80 -22.84 16.04
N ARG A 48 17.43 -23.91 15.53
CA ARG A 48 18.64 -23.83 14.71
C ARG A 48 18.23 -23.88 13.23
N PRO A 49 18.82 -23.05 12.36
CA PRO A 49 18.46 -23.08 10.95
C PRO A 49 18.87 -24.41 10.32
N SER A 50 18.00 -24.95 9.46
CA SER A 50 18.39 -25.97 8.49
C SER A 50 19.28 -25.38 7.39
N ASN A 51 19.71 -26.20 6.42
CA ASN A 51 20.62 -25.75 5.36
C ASN A 51 20.05 -24.61 4.50
N ASP A 52 18.72 -24.51 4.39
CA ASP A 52 18.01 -23.53 3.56
C ASP A 52 17.28 -22.46 4.39
N GLN A 53 17.68 -22.27 5.65
CA GLN A 53 17.07 -21.29 6.55
C GLN A 53 18.08 -20.29 7.08
N LEU A 54 17.59 -19.10 7.40
CA LEU A 54 18.26 -18.14 8.26
C LEU A 54 17.64 -18.21 9.65
N LEU A 55 18.46 -18.10 10.68
CA LEU A 55 17.98 -17.64 11.98
C LEU A 55 18.19 -16.13 12.03
N VAL A 56 17.12 -15.38 12.25
CA VAL A 56 17.17 -13.93 12.37
C VAL A 56 16.70 -13.48 13.75
N ARG A 57 17.31 -12.42 14.28
CA ARG A 57 16.76 -11.66 15.40
C ARG A 57 15.83 -10.61 14.82
N VAL A 58 14.63 -10.47 15.36
CA VAL A 58 13.72 -9.40 14.93
C VAL A 58 13.98 -8.18 15.80
N ASP A 59 14.42 -7.11 15.15
CA ASP A 59 14.89 -5.91 15.85
C ASP A 59 13.77 -4.86 15.97
N ALA A 60 12.93 -4.70 14.95
CA ALA A 60 11.80 -3.77 14.96
C ALA A 60 10.64 -4.26 14.08
N VAL A 61 9.42 -3.93 14.49
CA VAL A 61 8.17 -4.28 13.82
C VAL A 61 7.23 -3.08 13.81
N GLY A 62 6.94 -2.53 12.63
CA GLY A 62 5.87 -1.56 12.45
C GLY A 62 4.49 -2.22 12.52
N LEU A 63 3.54 -1.57 13.19
CA LEU A 63 2.14 -2.01 13.24
C LEU A 63 1.32 -1.32 12.15
N CYS A 64 0.51 -2.09 11.42
CA CYS A 64 -0.29 -1.59 10.31
C CYS A 64 -1.77 -1.96 10.43
N PHE A 65 -2.62 -1.18 9.77
CA PHE A 65 -4.07 -1.43 9.77
C PHE A 65 -4.44 -2.78 9.15
N SER A 66 -3.53 -3.33 8.34
CA SER A 66 -3.65 -4.65 7.75
C SER A 66 -3.53 -5.78 8.81
N ASP A 67 -2.83 -5.56 9.93
CA ASP A 67 -2.86 -6.43 11.12
C ASP A 67 -4.26 -6.39 11.77
N ILE A 68 -4.88 -5.20 11.84
CA ILE A 68 -6.24 -5.02 12.36
C ILE A 68 -7.27 -5.77 11.52
N LYS A 69 -7.12 -5.74 10.19
CA LYS A 69 -7.98 -6.53 9.28
C LYS A 69 -7.85 -8.03 9.56
N LEU A 70 -6.63 -8.53 9.80
CA LEU A 70 -6.39 -9.93 10.12
C LEU A 70 -7.08 -10.31 11.43
N ILE A 71 -6.83 -9.59 12.54
CA ILE A 71 -7.45 -9.93 13.82
C ILE A 71 -8.98 -9.75 13.80
N ARG A 72 -9.53 -8.83 13.01
CA ARG A 72 -10.98 -8.66 12.90
C ARG A 72 -11.65 -9.85 12.20
N LEU A 73 -11.03 -10.36 11.14
CA LEU A 73 -11.57 -11.46 10.34
C LEU A 73 -11.14 -12.85 10.86
N GLY A 74 -10.02 -12.95 11.57
CA GLY A 74 -9.46 -14.22 12.03
C GLY A 74 -9.27 -15.20 10.86
N GLY A 75 -9.60 -16.47 11.07
CA GLY A 75 -9.51 -17.51 10.04
C GLY A 75 -10.37 -17.28 8.78
N GLU A 76 -11.34 -16.37 8.83
CA GLU A 76 -12.15 -15.96 7.66
C GLU A 76 -11.42 -14.96 6.75
N HIS A 77 -10.23 -14.48 7.14
CA HIS A 77 -9.47 -13.57 6.31
C HIS A 77 -9.09 -14.24 4.97
N PRO A 78 -9.33 -13.61 3.80
CA PRO A 78 -9.11 -14.24 2.49
C PRO A 78 -7.66 -14.73 2.25
N LYS A 79 -6.67 -14.07 2.85
CA LYS A 79 -5.25 -14.48 2.79
C LYS A 79 -4.88 -15.64 3.74
N LEU A 80 -5.75 -16.05 4.66
CA LEU A 80 -5.48 -17.18 5.56
C LEU A 80 -6.05 -18.52 5.05
N TYR A 81 -6.70 -18.53 3.88
CA TYR A 81 -7.01 -19.75 3.14
C TYR A 81 -7.72 -20.86 3.93
N GLY A 82 -8.65 -20.48 4.82
CA GLY A 82 -9.40 -21.41 5.65
C GLY A 82 -8.60 -22.01 6.82
N ARG A 83 -7.47 -21.40 7.18
CA ARG A 83 -6.66 -21.77 8.35
C ARG A 83 -7.48 -21.66 9.64
N ASN A 84 -7.47 -22.74 10.42
CA ASN A 84 -8.01 -22.74 11.77
C ASN A 84 -6.97 -22.20 12.76
N LEU A 85 -7.08 -20.92 13.12
CA LEU A 85 -6.14 -20.24 14.00
C LEU A 85 -6.05 -20.84 15.41
N ALA A 86 -7.07 -21.57 15.88
CA ALA A 86 -7.03 -22.18 17.21
C ALA A 86 -6.02 -23.34 17.29
N THR A 87 -5.77 -24.03 16.18
CA THR A 87 -4.87 -25.19 16.10
C THR A 87 -3.61 -24.92 15.28
N ASP A 88 -3.67 -23.99 14.34
CA ASP A 88 -2.55 -23.52 13.50
C ASP A 88 -2.51 -21.99 13.57
N PRO A 89 -2.02 -21.42 14.70
CA PRO A 89 -1.99 -19.98 14.87
C PRO A 89 -1.01 -19.33 13.89
N THR A 90 -1.27 -18.07 13.56
CA THR A 90 -0.29 -17.23 12.85
C THR A 90 0.32 -16.19 13.81
N ARG A 91 1.12 -15.27 13.29
CA ARG A 91 1.71 -14.15 14.03
C ARG A 91 1.68 -12.90 13.18
N LEU A 92 1.36 -11.76 13.79
CA LEU A 92 1.28 -10.46 13.12
C LEU A 92 2.68 -9.82 12.96
N GLY A 93 2.70 -8.65 12.32
CA GLY A 93 3.90 -7.85 12.12
C GLY A 93 4.53 -8.14 10.78
N HIS A 94 4.29 -7.28 9.81
CA HIS A 94 4.75 -7.44 8.44
C HIS A 94 5.69 -6.33 7.97
N GLU A 95 5.83 -5.26 8.77
CA GLU A 95 6.79 -4.19 8.56
C GLU A 95 8.02 -4.48 9.43
N THR A 96 8.99 -5.26 8.95
CA THR A 96 9.99 -5.88 9.85
C THR A 96 11.43 -5.55 9.46
N ALA A 97 12.23 -5.18 10.46
CA ALA A 97 13.69 -5.13 10.39
C ALA A 97 14.29 -6.30 11.18
N VAL A 98 15.25 -7.00 10.59
CA VAL A 98 15.90 -8.17 11.18
C VAL A 98 17.41 -8.16 11.00
N THR A 99 18.11 -8.86 11.89
CA THR A 99 19.55 -9.10 11.80
C THR A 99 19.81 -10.60 11.72
N VAL A 100 20.62 -11.03 10.75
CA VAL A 100 20.95 -12.45 10.53
C VAL A 100 21.87 -12.94 11.64
N MET A 101 21.43 -13.93 12.41
CA MET A 101 22.18 -14.51 13.52
C MET A 101 22.97 -15.75 13.10
N ALA A 102 22.36 -16.60 12.28
CA ALA A 102 23.00 -17.80 11.73
C ALA A 102 22.45 -18.12 10.35
N VAL A 103 23.29 -18.74 9.51
CA VAL A 103 23.01 -18.99 8.10
C VAL A 103 23.13 -20.49 7.82
N GLY A 104 22.11 -21.06 7.16
CA GLY A 104 22.16 -22.42 6.64
C GLY A 104 23.22 -22.59 5.55
N ALA A 105 23.81 -23.78 5.45
CA ALA A 105 24.94 -24.03 4.56
C ALA A 105 24.70 -23.68 3.07
N ASN A 106 23.46 -23.82 2.58
CA ASN A 106 23.12 -23.54 1.18
C ASN A 106 22.86 -22.05 0.91
N LEU A 107 22.89 -21.20 1.93
CA LEU A 107 22.62 -19.77 1.85
C LEU A 107 23.87 -18.91 2.10
N ALA A 108 25.00 -19.54 2.42
CA ALA A 108 26.22 -18.88 2.87
C ALA A 108 26.95 -18.04 1.79
N ASP A 109 26.56 -18.19 0.52
CA ASP A 109 27.05 -17.37 -0.59
C ASP A 109 26.31 -16.03 -0.73
N ARG A 110 25.11 -15.93 -0.14
CA ARG A 110 24.20 -14.77 -0.26
C ARG A 110 24.00 -14.04 1.05
N PHE A 111 24.11 -14.74 2.17
CA PHE A 111 23.86 -14.19 3.50
C PHE A 111 24.99 -14.51 4.47
N HIS A 112 25.21 -13.62 5.43
CA HIS A 112 26.20 -13.82 6.49
C HIS A 112 25.67 -13.34 7.85
N PRO A 113 26.19 -13.90 8.97
CA PRO A 113 25.88 -13.38 10.29
C PRO A 113 26.21 -11.88 10.43
N GLY A 114 25.35 -11.14 11.11
CA GLY A 114 25.43 -9.68 11.29
C GLY A 114 24.80 -8.86 10.16
N GLN A 115 24.40 -9.48 9.06
CA GLN A 115 23.72 -8.79 7.96
C GLN A 115 22.35 -8.28 8.41
N ARG A 116 22.01 -7.03 8.07
CA ARG A 116 20.74 -6.39 8.42
C ARG A 116 19.82 -6.35 7.21
N LEU A 117 18.57 -6.75 7.40
CA LEU A 117 17.60 -6.93 6.33
C LEU A 117 16.26 -6.28 6.69
N ALA A 118 15.65 -5.61 5.73
CA ALA A 118 14.22 -5.31 5.73
C ALA A 118 13.47 -6.45 5.05
N ILE A 119 12.39 -6.94 5.65
CA ILE A 119 11.52 -7.96 5.02
C ILE A 119 10.49 -7.25 4.15
N GLN A 120 10.33 -7.72 2.90
CA GLN A 120 9.17 -7.39 2.08
C GLN A 120 8.05 -8.37 2.41
N PRO A 121 6.83 -7.90 2.72
CA PRO A 121 5.77 -8.78 3.17
C PRO A 121 4.83 -9.31 2.10
N ASP A 122 4.61 -8.67 0.95
CA ASP A 122 3.74 -9.19 -0.11
C ASP A 122 4.48 -10.22 -0.97
N ILE A 123 4.65 -11.42 -0.39
CA ILE A 123 5.38 -12.56 -0.96
C ILE A 123 4.44 -13.42 -1.81
N TYR A 124 4.92 -13.86 -2.98
CA TYR A 124 4.21 -14.79 -3.86
C TYR A 124 4.98 -16.09 -4.03
N VAL A 125 4.28 -17.21 -3.88
CA VAL A 125 4.83 -18.56 -4.11
C VAL A 125 3.93 -19.29 -5.09
N ASN A 126 4.46 -19.66 -6.24
CA ASN A 126 3.73 -20.29 -7.35
C ASN A 126 2.51 -19.45 -7.79
N GLY A 127 2.67 -18.13 -7.87
CA GLY A 127 1.63 -17.18 -8.26
C GLY A 127 0.58 -16.89 -7.18
N ARG A 128 0.76 -17.40 -5.95
CA ARG A 128 -0.17 -17.25 -4.84
C ARG A 128 0.45 -16.40 -3.72
N SER A 129 -0.29 -15.37 -3.26
CA SER A 129 0.12 -14.51 -2.15
C SER A 129 0.20 -15.28 -0.82
N THR A 130 1.39 -15.43 -0.22
CA THR A 130 1.60 -16.11 1.08
C THR A 130 1.95 -15.16 2.23
N ALA A 131 2.20 -13.89 1.91
CA ALA A 131 2.53 -12.76 2.77
C ALA A 131 3.07 -12.98 4.21
N TYR A 132 4.22 -12.37 4.51
CA TYR A 132 4.78 -12.31 5.86
C TYR A 132 3.85 -11.54 6.81
N GLY A 133 3.62 -12.06 8.01
CA GLY A 133 2.59 -11.56 8.94
C GLY A 133 1.16 -12.06 8.64
N TYR A 134 1.00 -12.95 7.65
CA TYR A 134 -0.29 -13.56 7.26
C TYR A 134 -0.20 -15.08 7.24
N THR A 135 0.04 -15.68 6.07
CA THR A 135 0.18 -17.13 5.94
C THR A 135 1.54 -17.56 6.47
N ILE A 136 2.57 -16.76 6.17
CA ILE A 136 3.90 -16.84 6.79
C ILE A 136 3.84 -16.05 8.11
N PRO A 137 4.18 -16.65 9.27
CA PRO A 137 4.19 -15.96 10.56
C PRO A 137 5.05 -14.68 10.55
N GLY A 138 4.57 -13.62 11.19
CA GLY A 138 5.20 -12.28 11.17
C GLY A 138 6.31 -12.04 12.18
N GLY A 139 6.63 -10.76 12.38
CA GLY A 139 7.76 -10.26 13.16
C GLY A 139 7.52 -10.05 14.66
N LEU A 140 6.29 -10.20 15.20
CA LEU A 140 6.05 -10.08 16.65
C LEU A 140 6.59 -11.28 17.45
N ILE A 141 7.89 -11.53 17.34
CA ILE A 141 8.70 -12.57 18.00
C ILE A 141 10.12 -12.02 18.14
N GLY A 142 10.91 -12.46 19.14
CA GLY A 142 12.31 -12.02 19.23
C GLY A 142 13.27 -12.70 18.24
N TYR A 143 13.09 -13.97 17.91
CA TYR A 143 13.92 -14.69 16.92
C TYR A 143 13.07 -15.55 16.01
N HIS A 144 13.37 -15.54 14.71
CA HIS A 144 12.58 -16.23 13.70
C HIS A 144 13.47 -17.07 12.77
N LEU A 145 13.08 -18.32 12.52
CA LEU A 145 13.61 -19.09 11.41
C LEU A 145 12.89 -18.69 10.12
N VAL A 146 13.64 -18.15 9.17
CA VAL A 146 13.14 -17.70 7.87
C VAL A 146 13.63 -18.67 6.81
N GLY A 147 12.72 -19.33 6.09
CA GLY A 147 13.05 -20.36 5.11
C GLY A 147 12.77 -20.00 3.66
N PRO A 148 12.72 -21.02 2.78
CA PRO A 148 12.45 -20.84 1.35
C PRO A 148 11.17 -20.07 1.04
N GLU A 149 10.18 -20.11 1.94
CA GLU A 149 8.93 -19.35 1.83
C GLU A 149 9.14 -17.83 1.78
N VAL A 150 10.30 -17.32 2.21
CA VAL A 150 10.70 -15.91 2.06
C VAL A 150 11.94 -15.77 1.16
N LEU A 151 12.87 -16.72 1.20
CA LEU A 151 14.21 -16.60 0.62
C LEU A 151 14.35 -17.12 -0.82
N ALA A 152 13.36 -17.90 -1.28
CA ALA A 152 13.34 -18.57 -2.58
C ALA A 152 11.91 -18.66 -3.15
N ALA A 153 11.19 -17.53 -3.10
CA ALA A 153 9.84 -17.37 -3.62
C ALA A 153 9.88 -16.80 -5.07
N ASP A 154 8.75 -16.38 -5.62
CA ASP A 154 8.61 -16.12 -7.08
C ASP A 154 9.58 -15.03 -7.60
N ASP A 155 9.81 -13.97 -6.82
CA ASP A 155 10.77 -12.90 -7.14
C ASP A 155 12.16 -13.11 -6.50
N GLY A 156 12.48 -14.34 -6.07
CA GLY A 156 13.71 -14.68 -5.35
C GLY A 156 13.58 -14.49 -3.84
N ALA A 157 14.51 -13.76 -3.23
CA ALA A 157 14.42 -13.45 -1.80
C ALA A 157 13.68 -12.14 -1.56
N TYR A 158 12.68 -12.19 -0.70
CA TYR A 158 11.86 -11.03 -0.31
C TYR A 158 12.48 -10.28 0.88
N VAL A 159 13.77 -9.98 0.76
CA VAL A 159 14.53 -9.19 1.74
C VAL A 159 15.40 -8.16 1.03
N VAL A 160 15.54 -7.00 1.65
CA VAL A 160 16.41 -5.91 1.16
C VAL A 160 17.48 -5.66 2.21
N GLU A 161 18.74 -5.71 1.80
CA GLU A 161 19.86 -5.37 2.67
C GLU A 161 19.87 -3.87 3.00
N VAL A 162 20.13 -3.58 4.27
CA VAL A 162 20.35 -2.23 4.79
C VAL A 162 21.66 -2.17 5.56
N ASP A 163 22.28 -1.00 5.62
CA ASP A 163 23.50 -0.78 6.41
C ASP A 163 23.25 0.09 7.64
N ASP A 164 24.32 0.36 8.39
CA ASP A 164 24.29 1.08 9.68
C ASP A 164 23.88 2.56 9.58
N ARG A 165 23.61 3.08 8.38
CA ARG A 165 23.02 4.41 8.21
C ARG A 165 21.53 4.48 8.53
N LEU A 166 20.82 3.34 8.63
CA LEU A 166 19.42 3.29 9.07
C LEU A 166 19.33 2.64 10.45
N GLY A 167 18.49 3.21 11.33
CA GLY A 167 17.99 2.51 12.52
C GLY A 167 17.05 1.36 12.16
N TYR A 168 16.74 0.49 13.12
CA TYR A 168 15.80 -0.63 12.94
C TYR A 168 14.37 -0.14 12.74
N ALA A 169 13.91 0.89 13.47
CA ALA A 169 12.59 1.46 13.25
C ALA A 169 12.47 2.06 11.85
N GLU A 170 13.48 2.80 11.40
CA GLU A 170 13.51 3.37 10.04
C GLU A 170 13.49 2.27 8.98
N THR A 171 14.23 1.18 9.21
CA THR A 171 14.27 0.00 8.35
C THR A 171 12.90 -0.68 8.27
N ALA A 172 12.23 -0.92 9.40
CA ALA A 172 10.89 -1.50 9.44
C ALA A 172 9.89 -0.62 8.67
N LEU A 173 9.99 0.70 8.83
CA LEU A 173 9.13 1.67 8.16
C LEU A 173 9.45 1.86 6.66
N THR A 174 10.45 1.17 6.11
CA THR A 174 10.65 1.17 4.64
C THR A 174 9.49 0.50 3.90
N GLU A 175 8.81 -0.48 4.50
CA GLU A 175 7.66 -1.18 3.92
C GLU A 175 6.46 -0.27 3.66
N PRO A 176 5.95 0.50 4.65
CA PRO A 176 4.79 1.35 4.39
C PRO A 176 5.13 2.45 3.39
N TRP A 177 6.37 2.94 3.37
CA TRP A 177 6.85 3.86 2.33
C TRP A 177 6.92 3.19 0.95
N ALA A 178 7.24 1.89 0.88
CA ALA A 178 7.24 1.15 -0.37
C ALA A 178 5.83 1.06 -0.95
N CYS A 179 4.81 0.88 -0.10
CA CYS A 179 3.41 0.95 -0.51
C CYS A 179 3.05 2.35 -1.04
N VAL A 180 3.52 3.42 -0.39
CA VAL A 180 3.30 4.80 -0.86
C VAL A 180 3.94 5.02 -2.24
N GLU A 181 5.19 4.60 -2.46
CA GLU A 181 5.83 4.71 -3.77
C GLU A 181 5.13 3.86 -4.83
N ALA A 182 4.71 2.64 -4.48
CA ALA A 182 4.00 1.74 -5.39
C ALA A 182 2.70 2.35 -5.92
N ALA A 183 2.00 3.16 -5.11
CA ALA A 183 0.77 3.84 -5.50
C ALA A 183 0.93 4.81 -6.69
N TYR A 184 2.16 5.20 -7.01
CA TYR A 184 2.50 6.09 -8.12
C TYR A 184 3.24 5.39 -9.26
N SER A 185 3.30 4.06 -9.23
CA SER A 185 3.84 3.23 -10.29
C SER A 185 2.73 2.67 -11.18
N GLN A 186 3.04 2.36 -12.44
CA GLN A 186 2.04 1.75 -13.34
C GLN A 186 1.80 0.28 -12.99
N ARG A 187 0.89 0.02 -12.05
CA ARG A 187 0.46 -1.34 -11.65
C ARG A 187 -0.64 -1.90 -12.53
N ARG A 188 -1.42 -1.02 -13.13
CA ARG A 188 -2.58 -1.36 -13.95
C ARG A 188 -2.11 -1.84 -15.31
N ARG A 189 -2.74 -2.90 -15.82
CA ARG A 189 -2.58 -3.27 -17.22
C ARG A 189 -3.28 -2.20 -18.07
N LEU A 190 -2.57 -1.66 -19.06
CA LEU A 190 -3.07 -0.60 -19.94
C LEU A 190 -3.09 -0.99 -21.41
N VAL A 191 -3.07 -2.29 -21.70
CA VAL A 191 -3.15 -2.86 -23.05
C VAL A 191 -3.94 -4.17 -22.99
N PRO A 192 -4.62 -4.58 -24.07
CA PRO A 192 -5.33 -5.85 -24.10
C PRO A 192 -4.45 -7.07 -23.77
N LEU A 193 -5.04 -8.05 -23.10
CA LEU A 193 -4.31 -9.22 -22.64
C LEU A 193 -4.06 -10.17 -23.82
N ARG A 194 -2.78 -10.50 -24.06
CA ARG A 194 -2.40 -11.52 -25.04
C ARG A 194 -3.03 -12.86 -24.64
N GLY A 195 -3.76 -13.48 -25.55
CA GLY A 195 -4.50 -14.72 -25.30
C GLY A 195 -5.74 -14.53 -24.41
N GLY A 196 -6.14 -13.29 -24.12
CA GLY A 196 -7.26 -12.95 -23.26
C GLY A 196 -8.62 -13.12 -23.94
N ARG A 197 -9.67 -13.01 -23.12
CA ARG A 197 -11.07 -13.01 -23.53
C ARG A 197 -11.62 -11.59 -23.49
N ALA A 198 -12.05 -11.09 -24.64
CA ALA A 198 -12.57 -9.73 -24.78
C ALA A 198 -14.10 -9.72 -24.97
N TRP A 199 -14.74 -8.63 -24.55
CA TRP A 199 -16.14 -8.32 -24.87
C TRP A 199 -16.22 -6.94 -25.54
N VAL A 200 -16.74 -6.90 -26.77
CA VAL A 200 -17.00 -5.65 -27.48
C VAL A 200 -18.50 -5.40 -27.52
N VAL A 201 -18.90 -4.22 -27.05
CA VAL A 201 -20.29 -3.78 -27.03
C VAL A 201 -20.41 -2.51 -27.85
N GLY A 202 -21.44 -2.44 -28.68
CA GLY A 202 -21.82 -1.23 -29.40
C GLY A 202 -23.34 -1.17 -29.54
N HIS A 203 -23.79 -0.32 -30.45
CA HIS A 203 -25.20 -0.17 -30.76
C HIS A 203 -25.48 -0.30 -32.26
N PRO A 204 -26.68 -0.79 -32.64
CA PRO A 204 -27.06 -0.88 -34.06
C PRO A 204 -27.08 0.48 -34.77
N ASP A 205 -27.29 1.57 -34.01
CA ASP A 205 -27.39 2.95 -34.48
C ASP A 205 -26.09 3.76 -34.31
N ASP A 206 -24.95 3.10 -34.03
CA ASP A 206 -23.65 3.77 -33.92
C ASP A 206 -23.30 4.53 -35.21
N HIS A 207 -23.08 5.84 -35.08
CA HIS A 207 -22.87 6.77 -36.18
C HIS A 207 -21.40 6.90 -36.66
N PRO A 208 -20.35 6.73 -35.81
CA PRO A 208 -18.97 6.62 -36.27
C PRO A 208 -18.61 5.20 -36.73
N SER A 209 -17.75 5.08 -37.74
CA SER A 209 -16.98 3.86 -37.98
C SER A 209 -15.84 3.78 -36.95
N TYR A 210 -15.63 2.61 -36.33
CA TYR A 210 -14.56 2.40 -35.35
C TYR A 210 -13.38 1.65 -35.96
N ASP A 211 -12.17 2.06 -35.60
CA ASP A 211 -10.93 1.40 -36.00
C ASP A 211 -10.34 0.62 -34.81
N PHE A 212 -10.40 -0.70 -34.92
CA PHE A 212 -9.85 -1.62 -33.94
C PHE A 212 -8.32 -1.81 -34.10
N GLY A 213 -7.75 -1.47 -35.26
CA GLY A 213 -6.33 -1.63 -35.57
C GLY A 213 -5.80 -3.02 -35.19
N ALA A 214 -4.75 -3.03 -34.36
CA ALA A 214 -4.15 -4.24 -33.81
C ALA A 214 -4.58 -4.53 -32.36
N THR A 215 -5.57 -3.81 -31.84
CA THR A 215 -5.92 -3.79 -30.40
C THR A 215 -6.21 -5.18 -29.86
N LEU A 216 -7.05 -5.96 -30.54
CA LEU A 216 -7.46 -7.29 -30.12
C LEU A 216 -6.79 -8.42 -30.93
N LYS A 217 -5.69 -8.13 -31.65
CA LYS A 217 -5.09 -9.08 -32.61
C LYS A 217 -4.69 -10.42 -31.98
N ASP A 218 -4.31 -10.39 -30.71
CA ASP A 218 -3.79 -11.52 -29.95
C ASP A 218 -4.83 -12.10 -28.98
N SER A 219 -6.09 -11.65 -29.05
CA SER A 219 -7.17 -12.19 -28.22
C SER A 219 -7.46 -13.64 -28.60
N ARG A 220 -7.75 -14.48 -27.60
CA ARG A 220 -8.19 -15.87 -27.81
C ARG A 220 -9.66 -15.92 -28.21
N GLU A 221 -10.47 -15.09 -27.58
CA GLU A 221 -11.93 -15.08 -27.75
C GLU A 221 -12.44 -13.64 -27.72
N ILE A 222 -13.39 -13.33 -28.60
CA ILE A 222 -14.08 -12.05 -28.66
C ILE A 222 -15.58 -12.33 -28.64
N VAL A 223 -16.24 -11.88 -27.58
CA VAL A 223 -17.69 -11.83 -27.47
C VAL A 223 -18.15 -10.48 -28.00
N VAL A 224 -19.18 -10.45 -28.85
CA VAL A 224 -19.76 -9.20 -29.38
C VAL A 224 -21.23 -9.08 -29.01
N SER A 225 -21.68 -7.87 -28.68
CA SER A 225 -23.10 -7.60 -28.34
C SER A 225 -23.57 -6.28 -28.90
N GLY A 226 -24.65 -6.29 -29.68
CA GLY A 226 -25.26 -5.06 -30.24
C GLY A 226 -24.44 -4.38 -31.35
N LEU A 227 -23.36 -5.01 -31.85
CA LEU A 227 -22.55 -4.47 -32.94
C LEU A 227 -23.25 -4.64 -34.29
N ARG A 228 -23.05 -3.66 -35.17
CA ARG A 228 -23.35 -3.77 -36.60
C ARG A 228 -22.44 -4.81 -37.29
N ASP A 229 -22.95 -5.42 -38.36
CA ASP A 229 -22.25 -6.47 -39.11
C ASP A 229 -20.90 -6.03 -39.69
N ASP A 230 -20.78 -4.77 -40.11
CA ASP A 230 -19.54 -4.22 -40.64
C ASP A 230 -18.44 -4.09 -39.57
N LEU A 231 -18.81 -3.72 -38.35
CA LEU A 231 -17.88 -3.69 -37.20
C LEU A 231 -17.47 -5.11 -36.78
N ILE A 232 -18.39 -6.07 -36.84
CA ILE A 232 -18.07 -7.49 -36.61
C ILE A 232 -17.06 -8.00 -37.67
N ALA A 233 -17.25 -7.64 -38.94
CA ALA A 233 -16.31 -7.97 -40.00
C ALA A 233 -14.93 -7.31 -39.78
N ALA A 234 -14.90 -6.04 -39.37
CA ALA A 234 -13.66 -5.34 -39.02
C ALA A 234 -12.93 -6.00 -37.82
N LEU A 235 -13.67 -6.45 -36.80
CA LEU A 235 -13.11 -7.20 -35.68
C LEU A 235 -12.52 -8.55 -36.12
N ARG A 236 -13.23 -9.31 -36.95
CA ARG A 236 -12.68 -10.58 -37.51
C ARG A 236 -11.39 -10.36 -38.30
N SER A 237 -11.34 -9.26 -39.06
CA SER A 237 -10.14 -8.91 -39.85
C SER A 237 -8.95 -8.51 -38.95
N SER A 238 -9.20 -7.70 -37.91
CA SER A 238 -8.16 -7.24 -36.98
C SER A 238 -7.68 -8.32 -36.00
N ALA A 239 -8.50 -9.33 -35.72
CA ALA A 239 -8.21 -10.43 -34.81
C ALA A 239 -8.49 -11.80 -35.46
N PRO A 240 -7.73 -12.18 -36.52
CA PRO A 240 -8.04 -13.37 -37.33
C PRO A 240 -7.93 -14.70 -36.58
N ASN A 241 -7.21 -14.73 -35.46
CA ASN A 241 -7.00 -15.92 -34.65
C ASN A 241 -7.99 -16.07 -33.50
N ALA A 242 -8.85 -15.07 -33.26
CA ALA A 242 -9.79 -15.08 -32.15
C ALA A 242 -11.07 -15.84 -32.51
N THR A 243 -11.60 -16.63 -31.57
CA THR A 243 -12.96 -17.16 -31.70
C THR A 243 -13.96 -16.03 -31.48
N LEU A 244 -14.78 -15.71 -32.47
CA LEU A 244 -15.78 -14.64 -32.35
C LEU A 244 -17.20 -15.20 -32.19
N SER A 245 -17.91 -14.75 -31.15
CA SER A 245 -19.30 -15.14 -30.88
C SER A 245 -20.18 -13.93 -30.59
N ALA A 246 -21.40 -13.93 -31.13
CA ALA A 246 -22.38 -12.88 -30.89
C ALA A 246 -23.39 -13.34 -29.83
N VAL A 247 -23.63 -12.50 -28.82
CA VAL A 247 -24.59 -12.77 -27.75
C VAL A 247 -25.36 -11.49 -27.40
N GLU A 248 -26.57 -11.67 -26.87
CA GLU A 248 -27.31 -10.57 -26.25
C GLU A 248 -26.53 -9.95 -25.09
N GLN A 249 -26.62 -8.64 -24.93
CA GLN A 249 -25.90 -7.92 -23.86
C GLN A 249 -26.24 -8.46 -22.46
N SER A 250 -27.46 -8.96 -22.25
CA SER A 250 -27.90 -9.56 -20.99
C SER A 250 -27.41 -11.00 -20.77
N ALA A 251 -26.91 -11.66 -21.82
CA ALA A 251 -26.40 -13.03 -21.80
C ALA A 251 -24.87 -13.10 -21.66
N ALA A 252 -24.15 -12.00 -21.92
CA ALA A 252 -22.71 -11.92 -21.70
C ALA A 252 -22.37 -12.22 -20.22
N ARG A 253 -21.46 -13.16 -19.99
CA ARG A 253 -20.97 -13.54 -18.66
C ARG A 253 -19.46 -13.48 -18.65
N GLY A 254 -18.90 -12.75 -17.68
CA GLY A 254 -17.46 -12.69 -17.45
C GLY A 254 -16.91 -13.98 -16.79
N PRO A 255 -15.64 -13.96 -16.36
CA PRO A 255 -14.74 -12.81 -16.42
C PRO A 255 -14.29 -12.50 -17.86
N PHE A 256 -14.08 -11.22 -18.14
CA PHE A 256 -13.46 -10.70 -19.37
C PHE A 256 -12.16 -9.99 -19.01
N ASP A 257 -11.07 -10.33 -19.69
CA ASP A 257 -9.80 -9.62 -19.52
C ASP A 257 -9.93 -8.20 -20.08
N ASP A 258 -10.67 -8.04 -21.18
CA ASP A 258 -10.85 -6.75 -21.84
C ASP A 258 -12.31 -6.51 -22.18
N ILE A 259 -12.81 -5.32 -21.91
CA ILE A 259 -14.15 -4.90 -22.33
C ILE A 259 -14.02 -3.59 -23.09
N ILE A 260 -14.62 -3.50 -24.26
CA ILE A 260 -14.64 -2.30 -25.09
C ILE A 260 -16.10 -1.87 -25.27
N LEU A 261 -16.44 -0.69 -24.76
CA LEU A 261 -17.75 -0.07 -24.94
C LEU A 261 -17.64 1.02 -26.01
N LEU A 262 -18.32 0.81 -27.12
CA LEU A 262 -18.46 1.76 -28.22
C LEU A 262 -19.73 2.60 -27.98
N ASP A 263 -19.62 3.91 -28.15
CA ASP A 263 -20.67 4.91 -27.86
C ASP A 263 -21.40 4.65 -26.53
N PRO A 264 -20.68 4.51 -25.39
CA PRO A 264 -21.34 4.18 -24.13
C PRO A 264 -22.33 5.29 -23.75
N ARG A 265 -23.59 4.92 -23.49
CA ARG A 265 -24.69 5.87 -23.19
C ARG A 265 -25.11 5.87 -21.73
N SER A 266 -24.90 4.78 -21.00
CA SER A 266 -25.44 4.61 -19.65
C SER A 266 -24.39 4.30 -18.59
N GLY A 267 -24.39 5.07 -17.50
CA GLY A 267 -23.55 4.84 -16.32
C GLY A 267 -23.86 3.52 -15.64
N THR A 268 -25.13 3.10 -15.65
CA THR A 268 -25.55 1.80 -15.09
C THR A 268 -24.97 0.64 -15.91
N PHE A 269 -24.96 0.77 -17.24
CA PHE A 269 -24.36 -0.24 -18.10
C PHE A 269 -22.84 -0.30 -17.95
N ALA A 270 -22.18 0.86 -17.90
CA ALA A 270 -20.73 0.94 -17.69
C ALA A 270 -20.30 0.31 -16.35
N ALA A 271 -21.07 0.54 -15.29
CA ALA A 271 -20.91 -0.15 -14.00
C ALA A 271 -21.00 -1.69 -14.15
N ARG A 272 -22.07 -2.19 -14.77
CA ARG A 272 -22.26 -3.63 -15.01
C ARG A 272 -21.13 -4.23 -15.86
N ALA A 273 -20.67 -3.51 -16.87
CA ALA A 273 -19.54 -3.92 -17.69
C ALA A 273 -18.26 -4.03 -16.83
N SER A 274 -17.99 -3.03 -15.99
CA SER A 274 -16.84 -3.07 -15.07
C SER A 274 -16.88 -4.27 -14.10
N ASP A 275 -18.07 -4.68 -13.65
CA ASP A 275 -18.25 -5.84 -12.76
C ASP A 275 -17.90 -7.17 -13.46
N ALA A 276 -18.02 -7.23 -14.79
CA ALA A 276 -17.72 -8.41 -15.59
C ALA A 276 -16.22 -8.58 -15.90
N LEU A 277 -15.37 -7.64 -15.50
CA LEU A 277 -13.92 -7.74 -15.71
C LEU A 277 -13.31 -8.92 -14.95
N ALA A 278 -12.16 -9.40 -15.42
CA ALA A 278 -11.27 -10.30 -14.70
C ALA A 278 -10.44 -9.53 -13.65
N PHE A 279 -9.64 -10.25 -12.87
CA PHE A 279 -8.53 -9.66 -12.13
C PHE A 279 -7.54 -9.02 -13.13
N GLY A 280 -7.15 -7.76 -12.91
CA GLY A 280 -6.33 -6.99 -13.85
C GLY A 280 -7.03 -6.67 -15.17
N GLY A 281 -8.37 -6.73 -15.20
CA GLY A 281 -9.17 -6.46 -16.38
C GLY A 281 -9.17 -4.98 -16.79
N VAL A 282 -9.33 -4.71 -18.08
CA VAL A 282 -9.35 -3.35 -18.64
C VAL A 282 -10.71 -3.04 -19.29
N LEU A 283 -11.35 -1.95 -18.88
CA LEU A 283 -12.53 -1.38 -19.54
C LEU A 283 -12.09 -0.19 -20.41
N ASN A 284 -12.33 -0.27 -21.70
CA ASN A 284 -12.11 0.81 -22.66
C ASN A 284 -13.45 1.44 -23.06
N LEU A 285 -13.62 2.73 -22.83
CA LEU A 285 -14.80 3.51 -23.22
C LEU A 285 -14.46 4.39 -24.44
N VAL A 286 -15.17 4.20 -25.54
CA VAL A 286 -14.91 4.90 -26.82
C VAL A 286 -16.16 5.66 -27.23
N GLY A 287 -16.16 6.98 -27.06
CA GLY A 287 -17.33 7.82 -27.38
C GLY A 287 -17.07 9.30 -27.16
N ASP A 288 -17.92 10.17 -27.68
CA ASP A 288 -17.76 11.62 -27.64
C ASP A 288 -18.87 12.35 -26.86
N LYS A 289 -19.82 11.60 -26.28
CA LYS A 289 -20.92 12.11 -25.46
C LYS A 289 -20.83 11.59 -24.02
N PRO A 290 -21.26 12.39 -23.03
CA PRO A 290 -21.31 11.93 -21.65
C PRO A 290 -22.33 10.80 -21.45
N LEU A 291 -22.10 10.00 -20.42
CA LEU A 291 -23.09 9.02 -19.94
C LEU A 291 -24.32 9.74 -19.37
N ASP A 292 -25.45 9.04 -19.30
CA ASP A 292 -26.69 9.50 -18.66
C ASP A 292 -26.56 9.84 -17.15
N GLY A 293 -25.45 9.46 -16.52
CA GLY A 293 -25.14 9.73 -15.13
C GLY A 293 -23.86 9.04 -14.67
N PRO A 294 -23.50 9.21 -13.38
CA PRO A 294 -22.36 8.53 -12.80
C PRO A 294 -22.60 7.01 -12.74
N SER A 295 -21.50 6.27 -12.69
CA SER A 295 -21.48 4.81 -12.60
C SER A 295 -21.26 4.37 -11.16
N ASP A 296 -22.00 3.36 -10.71
CA ASP A 296 -21.78 2.70 -9.42
C ASP A 296 -20.62 1.70 -9.56
N ILE A 297 -19.44 2.03 -9.06
CA ILE A 297 -18.21 1.28 -9.32
C ILE A 297 -17.70 0.58 -8.06
N ASP A 298 -17.31 -0.69 -8.19
CA ASP A 298 -16.63 -1.44 -7.15
C ASP A 298 -15.19 -0.93 -7.02
N VAL A 299 -15.01 0.06 -6.16
CA VAL A 299 -13.71 0.69 -5.91
C VAL A 299 -12.75 -0.24 -5.17
N GLY A 300 -13.26 -1.27 -4.50
CA GLY A 300 -12.42 -2.33 -3.94
C GLY A 300 -11.71 -3.14 -5.02
N ARG A 301 -12.32 -3.30 -6.20
CA ARG A 301 -11.68 -3.96 -7.36
C ARG A 301 -10.64 -3.09 -8.05
N ILE A 302 -10.81 -1.76 -8.06
CA ILE A 302 -9.74 -0.85 -8.49
C ILE A 302 -8.51 -1.02 -7.58
N HIS A 303 -8.73 -1.08 -6.26
CA HIS A 303 -7.66 -1.17 -5.27
C HIS A 303 -6.97 -2.55 -5.20
N TYR A 304 -7.74 -3.64 -5.13
CA TYR A 304 -7.19 -5.00 -4.92
C TYR A 304 -7.08 -5.84 -6.19
N HIS A 305 -7.92 -5.61 -7.20
CA HIS A 305 -7.90 -6.37 -8.46
C HIS A 305 -7.22 -5.62 -9.59
N TYR A 306 -6.75 -4.39 -9.36
CA TYR A 306 -6.08 -3.57 -10.37
C TYR A 306 -6.89 -3.40 -11.67
N THR A 307 -8.23 -3.37 -11.58
CA THR A 307 -9.06 -3.09 -12.75
C THR A 307 -8.78 -1.69 -13.26
N ALA A 308 -8.58 -1.55 -14.57
CA ALA A 308 -8.20 -0.29 -15.19
C ALA A 308 -9.30 0.21 -16.12
N TYR A 309 -9.54 1.53 -16.10
CA TYR A 309 -10.47 2.18 -17.01
C TYR A 309 -9.69 3.14 -17.89
N VAL A 310 -9.86 2.99 -19.19
CA VAL A 310 -9.24 3.80 -20.23
C VAL A 310 -10.31 4.27 -21.20
N GLY A 311 -10.05 5.31 -21.98
CA GLY A 311 -11.03 5.70 -22.99
C GLY A 311 -10.54 6.74 -23.97
N THR A 312 -11.29 7.00 -25.04
CA THR A 312 -10.95 7.95 -26.11
C THR A 312 -12.22 8.52 -26.74
N THR A 313 -12.13 9.75 -27.26
CA THR A 313 -13.22 10.38 -28.02
C THR A 313 -13.22 10.05 -29.50
N GLY A 314 -12.05 9.70 -30.04
CA GLY A 314 -11.88 9.37 -31.45
C GLY A 314 -12.22 7.91 -31.79
N PRO A 315 -12.48 7.61 -33.07
CA PRO A 315 -12.84 6.26 -33.52
C PRO A 315 -11.71 5.23 -33.42
N LEU A 316 -10.46 5.68 -33.24
CA LEU A 316 -9.30 4.80 -33.06
C LEU A 316 -9.28 4.24 -31.63
N VAL A 317 -9.74 3.00 -31.49
CA VAL A 317 -9.88 2.30 -30.19
C VAL A 317 -8.54 2.21 -29.46
N ALA A 318 -7.44 2.02 -30.21
CA ALA A 318 -6.09 1.91 -29.66
C ALA A 318 -5.62 3.18 -28.92
N ALA A 319 -6.19 4.35 -29.21
CA ALA A 319 -5.75 5.63 -28.63
C ALA A 319 -6.07 5.77 -27.13
N ALA A 320 -6.91 4.91 -26.58
CA ALA A 320 -7.22 4.85 -25.16
C ALA A 320 -6.07 4.26 -24.31
N TYR A 321 -5.24 3.40 -24.91
CA TYR A 321 -4.29 2.56 -24.20
C TYR A 321 -2.91 3.21 -24.00
N GLY A 322 -2.10 2.60 -23.14
CA GLY A 322 -0.70 2.96 -22.90
C GLY A 322 -0.48 4.10 -21.90
N GLU A 323 0.73 4.17 -21.37
CA GLU A 323 1.12 5.06 -20.26
C GLU A 323 1.10 6.55 -20.64
N ARG A 324 1.36 6.87 -21.91
CA ARG A 324 1.31 8.25 -22.42
C ARG A 324 -0.06 8.90 -22.20
N ARG A 325 -1.13 8.10 -22.29
CA ARG A 325 -2.51 8.55 -22.07
C ARG A 325 -2.93 8.39 -20.60
N ASN A 326 -2.36 7.41 -19.91
CA ASN A 326 -2.81 6.96 -18.59
C ASN A 326 -1.67 7.06 -17.57
N ARG A 327 -1.49 8.26 -16.99
CA ARG A 327 -0.43 8.52 -16.02
C ARG A 327 -0.61 7.73 -14.71
N ALA A 328 0.49 7.58 -13.99
CA ALA A 328 0.51 7.02 -12.63
C ALA A 328 1.17 7.97 -11.60
N GLU A 329 1.79 9.07 -12.05
CA GLU A 329 2.48 10.02 -11.16
C GLU A 329 1.70 11.33 -11.03
N LEU A 330 1.91 12.04 -9.92
CA LEU A 330 1.34 13.35 -9.60
C LEU A 330 1.70 14.41 -10.64
N ARG A 331 0.81 15.39 -10.85
CA ARG A 331 0.97 16.41 -11.88
C ARG A 331 1.97 17.48 -11.45
N PRO A 332 3.03 17.72 -12.25
CA PRO A 332 3.96 18.82 -11.99
C PRO A 332 3.27 20.18 -11.94
N GLY A 333 3.51 20.94 -10.87
CA GLY A 333 2.91 22.25 -10.66
C GLY A 333 1.38 22.26 -10.52
N GLY A 334 0.76 21.08 -10.33
CA GLY A 334 -0.68 20.94 -10.15
C GLY A 334 -1.14 21.21 -8.71
N VAL A 335 -2.44 21.02 -8.50
CA VAL A 335 -3.07 21.02 -7.17
C VAL A 335 -3.43 19.58 -6.76
N ALA A 336 -2.90 19.13 -5.62
CA ALA A 336 -3.15 17.81 -5.07
C ALA A 336 -3.98 17.88 -3.77
N LEU A 337 -5.05 17.10 -3.69
CA LEU A 337 -5.92 16.96 -2.51
C LEU A 337 -5.71 15.61 -1.84
N PHE A 338 -5.55 15.59 -0.52
CA PHE A 338 -5.31 14.40 0.30
C PHE A 338 -6.46 14.25 1.31
N VAL A 339 -7.28 13.22 1.16
CA VAL A 339 -8.45 12.94 2.00
C VAL A 339 -8.10 11.84 3.01
N GLY A 340 -8.09 12.19 4.30
CA GLY A 340 -7.50 11.37 5.37
C GLY A 340 -6.04 11.75 5.66
N ALA A 341 -5.72 13.04 5.55
CA ALA A 341 -4.35 13.57 5.59
C ALA A 341 -3.68 13.47 6.96
N ALA A 342 -4.44 13.33 8.05
CA ALA A 342 -3.90 13.23 9.40
C ALA A 342 -3.50 11.78 9.77
N GLY A 343 -3.96 10.79 9.00
CA GLY A 343 -3.53 9.40 9.13
C GLY A 343 -2.07 9.17 8.75
N PRO A 344 -1.41 8.11 9.25
CA PRO A 344 0.00 7.84 8.95
C PRO A 344 0.25 7.75 7.43
N MET A 345 -0.59 7.02 6.70
CA MET A 345 -0.47 6.93 5.24
C MET A 345 -0.75 8.28 4.56
N GLY A 346 -1.73 9.05 5.03
CA GLY A 346 -2.03 10.38 4.50
C GLY A 346 -0.85 11.34 4.63
N GLN A 347 -0.20 11.34 5.81
CA GLN A 347 1.01 12.12 6.05
C GLN A 347 2.17 11.67 5.15
N MET A 348 2.37 10.37 4.97
CA MET A 348 3.44 9.84 4.10
C MET A 348 3.20 10.20 2.61
N HIS A 349 1.97 10.09 2.12
CA HIS A 349 1.59 10.53 0.77
C HIS A 349 1.81 12.04 0.58
N LEU A 350 1.41 12.85 1.57
CA LEU A 350 1.58 14.30 1.52
C LEU A 350 3.07 14.68 1.57
N GLU A 351 3.85 14.07 2.47
CA GLU A 351 5.28 14.28 2.56
C GLU A 351 6.02 13.87 1.27
N ARG A 352 5.68 12.72 0.68
CA ARG A 352 6.19 12.33 -0.64
C ARG A 352 5.95 13.44 -1.66
N ALA A 353 4.71 13.90 -1.76
CA ALA A 353 4.33 14.91 -2.74
C ALA A 353 5.04 16.25 -2.52
N LEU A 354 5.26 16.67 -1.26
CA LEU A 354 6.04 17.87 -0.94
C LEU A 354 7.49 17.76 -1.42
N LYS A 355 8.11 16.59 -1.20
CA LYS A 355 9.52 16.33 -1.52
C LYS A 355 9.77 15.96 -2.98
N THR A 356 8.73 15.57 -3.73
CA THR A 356 8.88 15.19 -5.15
C THR A 356 9.42 16.37 -5.97
N PRO A 357 10.59 16.23 -6.63
CA PRO A 357 11.09 17.24 -7.55
C PRO A 357 10.09 17.50 -8.66
N ASN A 358 9.79 18.78 -8.94
CA ASN A 358 8.74 19.16 -9.89
C ASN A 358 7.37 18.52 -9.60
N GLY A 359 7.06 18.17 -8.35
CA GLY A 359 5.72 17.74 -7.93
C GLY A 359 4.68 18.86 -7.93
N PRO A 360 3.47 18.60 -7.39
CA PRO A 360 2.41 19.58 -7.22
C PRO A 360 2.90 20.85 -6.50
N SER A 361 2.45 22.03 -6.91
CA SER A 361 2.82 23.30 -6.25
C SER A 361 1.93 23.61 -5.06
N THR A 362 0.68 23.13 -5.09
CA THR A 362 -0.30 23.32 -4.01
C THR A 362 -0.79 21.97 -3.52
N LEU A 363 -0.74 21.77 -2.21
CA LEU A 363 -1.21 20.57 -1.53
C LEU A 363 -2.29 20.95 -0.52
N ILE A 364 -3.40 20.23 -0.55
CA ILE A 364 -4.55 20.43 0.33
C ILE A 364 -4.74 19.13 1.12
N GLY A 365 -4.45 19.13 2.41
CA GLY A 365 -4.73 18.02 3.31
C GLY A 365 -6.03 18.23 4.06
N VAL A 366 -6.94 17.25 4.03
CA VAL A 366 -8.19 17.28 4.78
C VAL A 366 -8.33 16.07 5.69
N ASP A 367 -8.88 16.29 6.89
CA ASP A 367 -9.18 15.22 7.84
C ASP A 367 -10.35 15.60 8.76
N LEU A 368 -10.97 14.59 9.38
CA LEU A 368 -12.05 14.76 10.35
C LEU A 368 -11.50 15.02 11.76
N ASP A 369 -10.27 14.58 12.03
CA ASP A 369 -9.63 14.73 13.34
C ASP A 369 -8.75 15.99 13.37
N GLY A 370 -9.16 16.99 14.17
CA GLY A 370 -8.46 18.26 14.26
C GLY A 370 -7.13 18.19 14.98
N ASP A 371 -7.04 17.36 16.02
CA ASP A 371 -5.85 17.27 16.86
C ASP A 371 -4.75 16.53 16.08
N ARG A 372 -5.11 15.42 15.41
CA ARG A 372 -4.18 14.72 14.52
C ARG A 372 -3.76 15.58 13.34
N LEU A 373 -4.66 16.38 12.78
CA LEU A 373 -4.32 17.27 11.67
C LEU A 373 -3.36 18.39 12.11
N ALA A 374 -3.50 18.89 13.35
CA ALA A 374 -2.57 19.86 13.92
C ALA A 374 -1.16 19.28 14.09
N ILE A 375 -1.05 18.02 14.55
CA ILE A 375 0.22 17.29 14.64
C ILE A 375 0.83 17.11 13.24
N ALA A 376 0.04 16.64 12.27
CA ALA A 376 0.49 16.48 10.88
C ALA A 376 0.96 17.81 10.28
N ARG A 377 0.23 18.91 10.53
CA ARG A 377 0.62 20.26 10.11
C ARG A 377 1.96 20.68 10.69
N ALA A 378 2.16 20.53 12.00
CA ALA A 378 3.40 20.93 12.68
C ALA A 378 4.63 20.23 12.07
N ARG A 379 4.47 18.97 11.65
CA ARG A 379 5.50 18.17 10.98
C ARG A 379 5.71 18.55 9.51
N LEU A 380 4.64 18.81 8.75
CA LEU A 380 4.69 18.93 7.29
C LEU A 380 4.88 20.37 6.79
N GLU A 381 4.55 21.38 7.58
CA GLU A 381 4.80 22.79 7.22
C GLU A 381 6.28 23.14 7.05
N PRO A 382 7.22 22.66 7.89
CA PRO A 382 8.66 22.83 7.65
C PRO A 382 9.09 22.26 6.30
N VAL A 383 8.63 21.04 5.96
CA VAL A 383 8.93 20.40 4.68
C VAL A 383 8.34 21.20 3.52
N ALA A 384 7.12 21.72 3.66
CA ALA A 384 6.51 22.57 2.64
C ALA A 384 7.32 23.86 2.41
N ARG A 385 7.84 24.50 3.47
CA ARG A 385 8.70 25.68 3.34
C ARG A 385 10.05 25.35 2.69
N GLU A 386 10.67 24.23 3.07
CA GLU A 386 11.94 23.77 2.50
C GLU A 386 11.85 23.57 0.98
N PHE A 387 10.74 23.00 0.51
CA PHE A 387 10.51 22.68 -0.90
C PHE A 387 9.69 23.73 -1.67
N ASP A 388 9.47 24.92 -1.08
CA ASP A 388 8.68 26.03 -1.66
C ASP A 388 7.29 25.59 -2.18
N ARG A 389 6.56 24.87 -1.33
CA ARG A 389 5.23 24.34 -1.62
C ARG A 389 4.17 25.06 -0.81
N LYS A 390 3.02 25.34 -1.44
CA LYS A 390 1.84 25.83 -0.73
C LYS A 390 1.12 24.65 -0.07
N LEU A 391 0.99 24.68 1.25
CA LEU A 391 0.29 23.66 2.03
C LEU A 391 -0.94 24.25 2.73
N LEU A 392 -2.12 23.69 2.48
CA LEU A 392 -3.37 24.00 3.16
C LEU A 392 -3.82 22.76 3.94
N MET A 393 -4.02 22.87 5.26
CA MET A 393 -4.53 21.77 6.08
C MET A 393 -5.88 22.19 6.67
N ILE A 394 -6.95 21.42 6.41
CA ILE A 394 -8.33 21.80 6.72
C ILE A 394 -9.03 20.68 7.50
N THR A 395 -9.56 21.04 8.66
CA THR A 395 -10.26 20.12 9.55
C THR A 395 -11.76 20.19 9.34
N ARG A 396 -12.42 19.02 9.22
CA ARG A 396 -13.88 18.88 9.13
C ARG A 396 -14.54 19.88 8.17
N PRO A 397 -14.03 20.10 6.95
CA PRO A 397 -14.72 20.98 6.02
C PRO A 397 -16.08 20.41 5.66
N SER A 398 -17.08 21.27 5.47
CA SER A 398 -18.28 20.86 4.75
C SER A 398 -17.92 20.55 3.28
N GLU A 399 -18.80 19.83 2.56
CA GLU A 399 -18.59 19.59 1.13
C GLU A 399 -18.47 20.91 0.35
N GLU A 400 -19.27 21.92 0.71
CA GLU A 400 -19.27 23.25 0.08
C GLU A 400 -17.99 24.05 0.38
N ASP A 401 -17.50 24.00 1.61
CA ASP A 401 -16.25 24.66 2.00
C ASP A 401 -15.06 24.05 1.25
N LEU A 402 -14.99 22.71 1.21
CA LEU A 402 -13.91 22.03 0.51
C LEU A 402 -13.98 22.30 -1.00
N ALA A 403 -15.17 22.28 -1.59
CA ALA A 403 -15.36 22.63 -2.99
C ALA A 403 -14.91 24.06 -3.29
N THR A 404 -15.21 25.01 -2.39
CA THR A 404 -14.81 26.41 -2.51
C THR A 404 -13.30 26.58 -2.46
N VAL A 405 -12.63 25.90 -1.53
CA VAL A 405 -11.16 25.92 -1.45
C VAL A 405 -10.55 25.33 -2.71
N VAL A 406 -10.98 24.14 -3.13
CA VAL A 406 -10.46 23.51 -4.36
C VAL A 406 -10.72 24.40 -5.57
N ALA A 407 -11.91 24.99 -5.72
CA ALA A 407 -12.22 25.89 -6.82
C ALA A 407 -11.31 27.14 -6.80
N THR A 408 -11.02 27.71 -5.63
CA THR A 408 -10.12 28.85 -5.48
C THR A 408 -8.72 28.50 -5.94
N GLU A 409 -8.17 27.38 -5.48
CA GLU A 409 -6.80 26.96 -5.80
C GLU A 409 -6.66 26.49 -7.26
N THR A 410 -7.74 26.05 -7.89
CA THR A 410 -7.73 25.44 -9.22
C THR A 410 -8.37 26.31 -10.31
N ARG A 411 -8.83 27.51 -9.97
CA ARG A 411 -9.64 28.38 -10.84
C ARG A 411 -10.87 27.63 -11.40
N SER A 412 -11.55 26.93 -10.50
CA SER A 412 -12.75 26.12 -10.75
C SER A 412 -12.56 24.93 -11.70
N ARG A 413 -11.32 24.55 -12.04
CA ARG A 413 -11.09 23.34 -12.86
C ARG A 413 -11.26 22.03 -12.09
N GLY A 414 -11.08 22.05 -10.77
CA GLY A 414 -10.94 20.85 -9.94
C GLY A 414 -9.47 20.47 -9.71
N ALA A 415 -9.22 19.61 -8.72
CA ALA A 415 -7.88 19.17 -8.34
C ALA A 415 -7.27 18.25 -9.40
N ASP A 416 -5.99 18.45 -9.72
CA ASP A 416 -5.28 17.61 -10.69
C ASP A 416 -5.07 16.20 -10.14
N ASP A 417 -4.82 16.09 -8.84
CA ASP A 417 -4.60 14.82 -8.14
C ASP A 417 -5.45 14.77 -6.87
N ILE A 418 -6.06 13.62 -6.60
CA ILE A 418 -6.80 13.35 -5.38
C ILE A 418 -6.37 12.01 -4.83
N ILE A 419 -5.84 12.00 -3.61
CA ILE A 419 -5.39 10.81 -2.90
C ILE A 419 -6.35 10.55 -1.76
N VAL A 420 -6.97 9.37 -1.75
CA VAL A 420 -7.93 8.96 -0.71
C VAL A 420 -7.32 7.86 0.14
N THR A 421 -6.96 8.23 1.38
CA THR A 421 -6.48 7.30 2.43
C THR A 421 -7.58 6.98 3.45
N ALA A 422 -8.73 7.66 3.39
CA ALA A 422 -9.93 7.36 4.18
C ALA A 422 -10.71 6.14 3.61
N PRO A 423 -11.01 5.09 4.42
CA PRO A 423 -11.53 3.82 3.93
C PRO A 423 -13.07 3.78 3.80
N THR A 424 -13.68 4.79 3.17
CA THR A 424 -15.15 4.83 2.99
C THR A 424 -15.57 5.18 1.57
N ALA A 425 -16.66 4.56 1.09
CA ALA A 425 -17.27 4.88 -0.20
C ALA A 425 -17.72 6.34 -0.30
N ALA A 426 -18.18 6.92 0.81
CA ALA A 426 -18.59 8.32 0.90
C ALA A 426 -17.40 9.25 0.64
N ALA A 427 -16.26 9.01 1.30
CA ALA A 427 -15.05 9.80 1.07
C ALA A 427 -14.57 9.72 -0.39
N VAL A 428 -14.61 8.52 -0.99
CA VAL A 428 -14.26 8.34 -2.41
C VAL A 428 -15.21 9.11 -3.32
N THR A 429 -16.51 9.00 -3.11
CA THR A 429 -17.55 9.68 -3.93
C THR A 429 -17.44 11.20 -3.82
N GLN A 430 -17.30 11.72 -2.60
CA GLN A 430 -17.16 13.15 -2.35
C GLN A 430 -15.89 13.70 -2.98
N ALA A 431 -14.76 13.02 -2.79
CA ALA A 431 -13.48 13.43 -3.35
C ALA A 431 -13.50 13.40 -4.89
N ALA A 432 -14.08 12.36 -5.51
CA ALA A 432 -14.16 12.24 -6.97
C ALA A 432 -14.91 13.41 -7.65
N ARG A 433 -15.87 14.05 -6.97
CA ARG A 433 -16.58 15.24 -7.48
C ARG A 433 -15.69 16.47 -7.63
N LEU A 434 -14.60 16.54 -6.85
CA LEU A 434 -13.65 17.65 -6.84
C LEU A 434 -12.52 17.48 -7.86
N LEU A 435 -12.49 16.36 -8.58
CA LEU A 435 -11.43 16.04 -9.54
C LEU A 435 -11.51 16.94 -10.77
N ALA A 436 -10.35 17.31 -11.32
CA ALA A 436 -10.28 17.91 -12.65
C ALA A 436 -10.78 16.95 -13.73
N GLY A 437 -11.13 17.47 -14.91
CA GLY A 437 -11.56 16.65 -16.05
C GLY A 437 -10.54 15.55 -16.39
N ASP A 438 -9.24 15.90 -16.42
CA ASP A 438 -8.12 15.01 -16.72
C ASP A 438 -7.30 14.64 -15.46
N GLY A 439 -7.95 14.68 -14.29
CA GLY A 439 -7.32 14.43 -12.99
C GLY A 439 -7.07 12.96 -12.70
N MET A 440 -6.27 12.68 -11.66
CA MET A 440 -6.01 11.34 -11.16
C MET A 440 -6.57 11.15 -9.74
N LEU A 441 -7.42 10.14 -9.56
CA LEU A 441 -7.93 9.68 -8.27
C LEU A 441 -7.18 8.42 -7.84
N VAL A 442 -6.43 8.53 -6.75
CA VAL A 442 -5.63 7.44 -6.15
C VAL A 442 -6.37 6.89 -4.93
N LEU A 443 -6.79 5.64 -5.01
CA LEU A 443 -7.47 4.90 -3.96
C LEU A 443 -6.44 4.06 -3.20
N PHE A 444 -5.95 4.60 -2.10
CA PHE A 444 -4.96 3.92 -1.25
C PHE A 444 -5.60 3.27 -0.02
N ALA A 445 -6.75 3.78 0.41
CA ALA A 445 -7.46 3.23 1.55
C ALA A 445 -7.88 1.76 1.32
N GLY A 446 -7.84 0.96 2.39
CA GLY A 446 -8.26 -0.44 2.32
C GLY A 446 -9.78 -0.59 2.16
N LEU A 447 -10.26 -0.65 0.92
CA LEU A 447 -11.68 -0.76 0.54
C LEU A 447 -12.01 -2.20 0.13
N PRO A 448 -12.73 -3.01 0.92
CA PRO A 448 -13.06 -4.39 0.55
C PRO A 448 -13.68 -4.48 -0.85
N VAL A 449 -13.37 -5.56 -1.58
CA VAL A 449 -14.07 -5.88 -2.84
C VAL A 449 -15.58 -5.94 -2.57
N GLY A 450 -16.36 -5.30 -3.44
CA GLY A 450 -17.80 -5.06 -3.24
C GLY A 450 -18.12 -3.70 -2.62
N THR A 451 -17.12 -2.90 -2.23
CA THR A 451 -17.36 -1.51 -1.79
C THR A 451 -17.66 -0.65 -3.00
N ARG A 452 -18.87 -0.09 -3.07
CA ARG A 452 -19.36 0.65 -4.23
C ARG A 452 -19.32 2.17 -4.00
N ALA A 453 -18.83 2.92 -4.97
CA ALA A 453 -18.81 4.38 -4.96
C ALA A 453 -19.28 4.95 -6.30
N SER A 454 -19.91 6.12 -6.27
CA SER A 454 -20.43 6.78 -7.46
C SER A 454 -19.32 7.57 -8.16
N LEU A 455 -18.90 7.11 -9.34
CA LEU A 455 -17.80 7.70 -10.12
C LEU A 455 -18.27 8.09 -11.53
N ASP A 456 -17.81 9.23 -12.02
CA ASP A 456 -18.15 9.73 -13.36
C ASP A 456 -17.18 9.20 -14.43
N LEU A 457 -17.51 8.05 -15.01
CA LEU A 457 -16.71 7.45 -16.08
C LEU A 457 -16.68 8.29 -17.38
N SER A 458 -17.55 9.31 -17.54
CA SER A 458 -17.47 10.23 -18.68
C SER A 458 -16.12 10.94 -18.72
N ARG A 459 -15.57 11.29 -17.56
CA ARG A 459 -14.25 11.94 -17.44
C ARG A 459 -13.11 11.08 -17.97
N VAL A 460 -13.23 9.75 -17.87
CA VAL A 460 -12.20 8.82 -18.34
C VAL A 460 -12.02 8.95 -19.86
N PHE A 461 -13.10 8.89 -20.63
CA PHE A 461 -13.01 8.87 -22.09
C PHE A 461 -13.06 10.26 -22.73
N LEU A 462 -13.81 11.21 -22.15
CA LEU A 462 -13.90 12.58 -22.66
C LEU A 462 -12.66 13.43 -22.33
N HIS A 463 -12.01 13.15 -21.20
CA HIS A 463 -10.97 14.02 -20.66
C HIS A 463 -9.69 13.29 -20.23
N GLY A 464 -9.69 11.96 -20.16
CA GLY A 464 -8.51 11.18 -19.78
C GLY A 464 -8.30 11.03 -18.26
N ALA A 465 -9.34 11.24 -17.45
CA ALA A 465 -9.24 11.01 -16.01
C ALA A 465 -8.75 9.59 -15.68
N GLN A 466 -8.00 9.48 -14.59
CA GLN A 466 -7.40 8.23 -14.14
C GLN A 466 -7.95 7.83 -12.78
N TYR A 467 -8.60 6.67 -12.71
CA TYR A 467 -8.97 6.05 -11.43
C TYR A 467 -7.99 4.90 -11.19
N THR A 468 -7.22 4.99 -10.12
CA THR A 468 -6.16 4.05 -9.79
C THR A 468 -6.24 3.65 -8.32
N GLY A 469 -5.73 2.47 -8.02
CA GLY A 469 -5.63 1.96 -6.67
C GLY A 469 -4.46 0.98 -6.61
N THR A 470 -3.86 0.85 -5.44
CA THR A 470 -2.72 -0.05 -5.23
C THR A 470 -2.78 -0.61 -3.82
N SER A 471 -2.53 -1.91 -3.70
CA SER A 471 -2.44 -2.59 -2.43
C SER A 471 -1.08 -3.27 -2.30
N GLY A 472 -0.41 -3.06 -1.17
CA GLY A 472 0.94 -3.58 -0.95
C GLY A 472 2.00 -2.95 -1.86
N SER A 473 3.16 -3.58 -1.92
CA SER A 473 4.31 -3.19 -2.72
C SER A 473 5.05 -4.44 -3.22
N ARG A 474 5.98 -4.30 -4.16
CA ARG A 474 6.91 -5.36 -4.58
C ARG A 474 8.28 -5.13 -3.96
N ILE A 475 9.14 -6.16 -3.99
CA ILE A 475 10.52 -6.07 -3.51
C ILE A 475 11.31 -4.91 -4.14
N ALA A 476 11.06 -4.61 -5.42
CA ALA A 476 11.68 -3.48 -6.11
C ALA A 476 11.29 -2.11 -5.54
N ASP A 477 10.07 -1.95 -5.02
CA ASP A 477 9.62 -0.68 -4.41
C ASP A 477 10.27 -0.47 -3.05
N GLN A 478 10.39 -1.53 -2.25
CA GLN A 478 11.07 -1.43 -0.96
C GLN A 478 12.57 -1.19 -1.15
N ALA A 479 13.20 -1.83 -2.14
CA ALA A 479 14.56 -1.53 -2.53
C ALA A 479 14.73 -0.08 -3.01
N LEU A 480 13.74 0.49 -3.72
CA LEU A 480 13.73 1.91 -4.09
C LEU A 480 13.68 2.80 -2.84
N VAL A 481 12.82 2.48 -1.87
CA VAL A 481 12.71 3.24 -0.62
C VAL A 481 14.02 3.20 0.17
N VAL A 482 14.63 2.03 0.35
CA VAL A 482 15.94 1.91 1.00
C VAL A 482 16.97 2.81 0.30
N ARG A 483 17.06 2.78 -1.03
CA ARG A 483 17.97 3.65 -1.79
C ARG A 483 17.65 5.14 -1.58
N LYS A 484 16.38 5.54 -1.61
CA LYS A 484 15.97 6.94 -1.38
C LYS A 484 16.32 7.40 0.04
N THR A 485 16.15 6.55 1.04
CA THR A 485 16.52 6.82 2.44
C THR A 485 18.03 7.00 2.58
N LEU A 486 18.82 6.07 2.05
CA LEU A 486 20.29 6.16 2.08
C LEU A 486 20.84 7.38 1.33
N ALA A 487 20.10 7.88 0.33
CA ALA A 487 20.41 9.09 -0.42
C ALA A 487 19.86 10.38 0.23
N GLY A 488 19.20 10.30 1.40
CA GLY A 488 18.60 11.43 2.10
C GLY A 488 17.36 12.03 1.41
N GLN A 489 16.80 11.35 0.40
CA GLN A 489 15.62 11.79 -0.34
C GLN A 489 14.31 11.46 0.37
N LEU A 490 14.37 10.52 1.32
CA LEU A 490 13.25 10.06 2.12
C LEU A 490 13.70 9.86 3.56
N SER A 491 12.82 10.10 4.53
CA SER A 491 13.11 9.86 5.95
C SER A 491 11.98 9.01 6.55
N PRO A 492 12.14 7.67 6.60
CA PRO A 492 11.17 6.79 7.23
C PRO A 492 10.89 7.15 8.69
N GLY A 493 11.91 7.62 9.42
CA GLY A 493 11.82 8.03 10.82
C GLY A 493 10.83 9.17 11.06
N HIS A 494 10.55 10.03 10.06
CA HIS A 494 9.50 11.03 10.19
C HIS A 494 8.15 10.39 10.52
N ALA A 495 7.84 9.22 9.93
CA ALA A 495 6.54 8.59 10.09
C ALA A 495 6.29 8.03 11.51
N LEU A 496 7.33 7.86 12.33
CA LEU A 496 7.22 7.27 13.66
C LEU A 496 6.56 8.24 14.65
N ALA A 497 5.57 7.76 15.39
CA ALA A 497 4.89 8.52 16.43
C ALA A 497 4.99 7.88 17.82
N ALA A 498 5.06 6.55 17.90
CA ALA A 498 5.17 5.85 19.17
C ALA A 498 6.01 4.59 19.07
N VAL A 499 6.64 4.23 20.18
CA VAL A 499 7.42 3.00 20.30
C VAL A 499 7.03 2.20 21.53
N GLY A 500 7.30 0.91 21.52
CA GLY A 500 7.07 0.02 22.66
C GLY A 500 7.99 -1.19 22.63
N GLY A 501 8.19 -1.82 23.78
CA GLY A 501 8.84 -3.12 23.88
C GLY A 501 7.90 -4.26 23.48
N MET A 502 8.38 -5.49 23.57
CA MET A 502 7.64 -6.69 23.17
C MET A 502 6.27 -6.79 23.85
N GLU A 503 6.16 -6.48 25.15
CA GLU A 503 4.92 -6.57 25.91
C GLU A 503 3.88 -5.52 25.50
N ALA A 504 4.30 -4.43 24.86
CA ALA A 504 3.43 -3.32 24.45
C ALA A 504 2.65 -3.61 23.16
N ALA A 505 2.92 -4.71 22.46
CA ALA A 505 2.31 -4.99 21.15
C ALA A 505 0.76 -4.98 21.16
N PRO A 506 0.04 -5.60 22.13
CA PRO A 506 -1.42 -5.52 22.18
C PRO A 506 -1.94 -4.11 22.40
N ASP A 507 -1.25 -3.31 23.22
CA ASP A 507 -1.61 -1.90 23.41
C ASP A 507 -1.37 -1.08 22.14
N GLY A 508 -0.32 -1.41 21.38
CA GLY A 508 -0.07 -0.83 20.06
C GLY A 508 -1.20 -1.15 19.08
N LEU A 509 -1.68 -2.39 19.05
CA LEU A 509 -2.82 -2.79 18.22
C LEU A 509 -4.11 -2.07 18.62
N ARG A 510 -4.40 -1.93 19.92
CA ARG A 510 -5.54 -1.15 20.42
C ARG A 510 -5.42 0.33 20.06
N ALA A 511 -4.24 0.92 20.28
CA ALA A 511 -3.95 2.31 19.93
C ALA A 511 -4.18 2.59 18.44
N LEU A 512 -3.82 1.64 17.58
CA LEU A 512 -4.05 1.72 16.14
C LEU A 512 -5.54 1.67 15.79
N MET A 513 -6.33 0.81 16.45
CA MET A 513 -7.79 0.75 16.28
C MET A 513 -8.48 2.03 16.74
N GLU A 514 -8.00 2.63 17.82
CA GLU A 514 -8.51 3.87 18.41
C GLU A 514 -8.01 5.13 17.70
N GLY A 515 -7.00 5.00 16.83
CA GLY A 515 -6.37 6.13 16.16
C GLY A 515 -5.60 7.06 17.11
N ARG A 516 -5.11 6.53 18.24
CA ARG A 516 -4.51 7.29 19.35
C ARG A 516 -3.26 8.08 18.94
N PHE A 517 -2.48 7.54 17.99
CA PHE A 517 -1.28 8.19 17.46
C PHE A 517 -1.51 8.64 16.01
N ALA A 518 -1.00 9.82 15.68
CA ALA A 518 -1.12 10.38 14.34
C ALA A 518 -0.24 9.64 13.32
N GLY A 519 0.93 9.15 13.74
CA GLY A 519 1.89 8.42 12.91
C GLY A 519 1.90 6.90 13.14
N LYS A 520 3.03 6.28 12.80
CA LYS A 520 3.29 4.85 12.88
C LYS A 520 3.73 4.46 14.29
N ILE A 521 3.38 3.23 14.67
CA ILE A 521 3.80 2.61 15.93
C ILE A 521 4.82 1.53 15.58
N VAL A 522 5.95 1.51 16.29
CA VAL A 522 6.97 0.46 16.17
C VAL A 522 7.14 -0.28 17.49
N ILE A 523 7.11 -1.61 17.42
CA ILE A 523 7.45 -2.49 18.53
C ILE A 523 8.89 -2.97 18.34
N PHE A 524 9.71 -2.90 19.37
CA PHE A 524 11.07 -3.46 19.40
C PHE A 524 11.05 -4.79 20.17
N PRO A 525 11.03 -5.97 19.49
CA PRO A 525 10.85 -7.24 20.17
C PRO A 525 11.99 -7.63 21.13
N GLN A 526 13.16 -6.98 21.04
CA GLN A 526 14.28 -7.21 21.96
C GLN A 526 14.25 -6.31 23.20
N LEU A 527 13.37 -5.32 23.26
CA LEU A 527 13.21 -4.46 24.41
C LEU A 527 12.05 -4.96 25.27
N SER A 528 12.27 -5.00 26.57
CA SER A 528 11.26 -5.35 27.57
C SER A 528 11.05 -4.16 28.51
N SER A 529 9.94 -4.17 29.26
CA SER A 529 9.61 -3.10 30.23
C SER A 529 9.54 -1.68 29.64
N LEU A 530 9.41 -1.56 28.31
CA LEU A 530 9.17 -0.31 27.60
C LEU A 530 7.67 -0.23 27.26
N PRO A 531 6.87 0.54 28.02
CA PRO A 531 5.45 0.72 27.70
C PRO A 531 5.29 1.43 26.35
N LEU A 532 4.11 1.29 25.74
CA LEU A 532 3.78 2.04 24.53
C LEU A 532 3.79 3.54 24.83
N THR A 533 4.75 4.26 24.26
CA THR A 533 5.04 5.65 24.60
C THR A 533 5.15 6.49 23.33
N ASP A 534 4.57 7.70 23.34
CA ASP A 534 4.74 8.68 22.28
C ASP A 534 6.19 9.15 22.20
N VAL A 535 6.71 9.41 21.00
CA VAL A 535 8.08 9.91 20.82
C VAL A 535 8.27 11.28 21.50
N ALA A 536 7.24 12.14 21.51
CA ALA A 536 7.29 13.42 22.21
C ALA A 536 7.32 13.24 23.73
N ASP A 537 6.58 12.28 24.27
CA ASP A 537 6.59 11.95 25.71
C ASP A 537 7.93 11.34 26.13
N LEU A 538 8.54 10.50 25.29
CA LEU A 538 9.90 10.00 25.48
C LEU A 538 10.90 11.15 25.53
N ALA A 539 10.84 12.07 24.56
CA ALA A 539 11.73 13.24 24.53
C ALA A 539 11.57 14.15 25.76
N ALA A 540 10.36 14.25 26.31
CA ALA A 540 10.07 15.05 27.49
C ALA A 540 10.56 14.38 28.79
N THR A 541 10.54 13.06 28.86
CA THR A 541 10.89 12.27 30.06
C THR A 541 12.35 11.81 30.07
N ASP A 542 12.99 11.72 28.90
CA ASP A 542 14.39 11.37 28.70
C ASP A 542 15.11 12.47 27.90
N PRO A 543 15.78 13.42 28.58
CA PRO A 543 16.49 14.51 27.92
C PRO A 543 17.66 14.07 27.02
N GLU A 544 18.31 12.92 27.28
CA GLU A 544 19.38 12.43 26.40
C GLU A 544 18.76 11.97 25.07
N LEU A 545 17.66 11.21 25.12
CA LEU A 545 16.90 10.80 23.94
C LEU A 545 16.33 12.01 23.19
N GLY A 546 15.71 12.94 23.90
CA GLY A 546 15.14 14.16 23.31
C GLY A 546 16.19 15.00 22.57
N ALA A 547 17.41 15.08 23.09
CA ALA A 547 18.52 15.79 22.44
C ALA A 547 19.09 15.07 21.20
N ALA A 548 18.87 13.76 21.06
CA ALA A 548 19.35 12.96 19.94
C ALA A 548 18.36 12.90 18.76
N LEU A 549 17.10 13.29 18.98
CA LEU A 549 16.12 13.39 17.90
C LEU A 549 16.56 14.40 16.83
N GLY A 550 16.23 14.09 15.58
CA GLY A 550 16.46 14.96 14.45
C GLY A 550 15.56 16.21 14.47
N ALA A 551 15.72 17.06 13.46
CA ALA A 551 14.92 18.27 13.31
C ALA A 551 13.42 17.98 13.44
N GLY A 552 12.71 18.78 14.23
CA GLY A 552 11.27 18.62 14.47
C GLY A 552 10.88 17.39 15.32
N GLY A 553 11.80 16.81 16.08
CA GLY A 553 11.53 15.63 16.92
C GLY A 553 11.55 14.31 16.14
N THR A 554 12.28 14.29 15.02
CA THR A 554 12.32 13.15 14.10
C THR A 554 13.13 11.98 14.66
N TRP A 555 12.57 10.77 14.59
CA TRP A 555 13.31 9.56 14.96
C TRP A 555 14.49 9.29 14.03
N ASN A 556 15.61 8.82 14.59
CA ASN A 556 16.83 8.45 13.87
C ASN A 556 17.61 7.37 14.67
N ALA A 557 18.71 6.88 14.10
CA ALA A 557 19.57 5.89 14.74
C ALA A 557 20.20 6.34 16.07
N ASP A 558 20.48 7.63 16.28
CA ASP A 558 21.05 8.14 17.53
C ASP A 558 20.03 8.08 18.69
N ALA A 559 18.78 8.49 18.44
CA ALA A 559 17.69 8.36 19.41
C ALA A 559 17.38 6.89 19.71
N GLU A 560 17.43 6.03 18.69
CA GLU A 560 17.28 4.59 18.85
C GLU A 560 18.39 4.00 19.72
N ALA A 561 19.65 4.40 19.52
CA ALA A 561 20.77 3.92 20.33
C ALA A 561 20.59 4.22 21.82
N ILE A 562 20.06 5.40 22.16
CA ILE A 562 19.76 5.78 23.55
C ILE A 562 18.61 4.93 24.11
N LEU A 563 17.53 4.77 23.34
CA LEU A 563 16.42 3.91 23.75
C LEU A 563 16.91 2.49 24.07
N PHE A 564 17.74 1.91 23.21
CA PHE A 564 18.33 0.59 23.43
C PHE A 564 19.24 0.57 24.66
N ALA A 565 20.08 1.58 24.87
CA ALA A 565 20.94 1.63 26.05
C ALA A 565 20.14 1.67 27.37
N HIS A 566 18.93 2.24 27.36
CA HIS A 566 18.09 2.36 28.55
C HIS A 566 17.18 1.14 28.79
N HIS A 567 16.75 0.45 27.73
CA HIS A 567 15.72 -0.59 27.81
C HIS A 567 16.18 -1.99 27.40
N LEU A 568 17.39 -2.13 26.84
CA LEU A 568 17.92 -3.45 26.54
C LEU A 568 18.32 -4.13 27.85
N GLU A 569 17.60 -5.19 28.21
CA GLU A 569 18.01 -6.03 29.32
C GLU A 569 19.40 -6.59 29.03
N THR A 570 20.35 -6.36 29.95
CA THR A 570 21.59 -7.12 29.92
C THR A 570 21.22 -8.59 30.07
N PRO A 571 21.75 -9.53 29.26
CA PRO A 571 21.41 -10.93 29.38
C PRO A 571 21.88 -11.46 30.75
N THR A 572 21.05 -11.29 31.77
CA THR A 572 21.14 -12.07 32.99
C THR A 572 20.82 -13.49 32.59
N LEU A 573 21.86 -14.35 32.62
CA LEU A 573 21.77 -15.80 32.57
C LEU A 573 20.43 -16.22 33.18
N ALA A 574 19.57 -16.79 32.32
CA ALA A 574 18.17 -17.13 32.57
C ALA A 574 17.84 -17.37 34.05
N ARG A 575 16.92 -16.59 34.61
CA ARG A 575 16.17 -17.10 35.77
C ARG A 575 15.25 -18.22 35.27
N PRO A 576 15.29 -19.39 35.92
CA PRO A 576 14.65 -20.63 35.46
C PRO A 576 13.13 -20.53 35.37
#